data_AF-A0A9W6CTK2-F1
#
_entry.id   AF-A0A9W6CTK2-F1
#
_cell.length_a   1.000
_cell.length_b   1.000
_cell.length_c   1.000
_cell.angle_alpha   90.00
_cell.angle_beta   90.00
_cell.angle_gamma   90.00
#
_symmetry.space_group_name_H-M   'P 1'
#
loop_
_entity.id
_entity.type
_entity.pdbx_description
1 polymer ?
#
loop_
_entity_poly.entity_id
_entity_poly.type
_entity_poly.pdbx_seq_one_letter_code
_entity_poly.pdbx_strand_id
1 'polypeptide(L)'
;MNPANATADSTVVDGVHYHQYDIVIVGAGGAGMRAAIEAGPNAKTAVISKLYPTRSHTGAAQGGMAAALANVEEDSWEWHTFDTVKGGDYLVDQDAAEILAKEAIDAVIDLENMGLPFNRTAEGKIDQRRFGGHTRDHGKAPVRRACYAADRTGHMILQTLYQNCVKHGIEFYNEYYALDVVMTEVDGVEQPSGVVAYDLASGELHVFQAKAIIFATGGFGKIYKTTSNAHTLTGDGVGIIWRKGLPLEDMEFFQFHPTGLAGLGILLTEGARGEGAILRNASGERFMERYAPTIKDLAPRDIVARCMVQEVAEGRGAGPHKDYVLLDCTHLGAEVLETKLPDITEFARTYLGVDPVYEPVPVMPTAHYAMGGIPTNVSAEVLRDNETVVPGLYAAGECACVSVHGSNRLGTNSLLDINVFGKRAGRNAVEYVKTAEFTPLPDDPAGAVRGMLDQLRASTGTERIAAIRKELQDEMDRSAQVFRTDESLEHVTDVIADLRERYTKIAVHDKGTRFNTDLLEAVELGFLLDLAEVVVYSARNRKESRGGHMRDDFPDRDDENYMQHTMAYLTGDPHSSKADDHISLDWKPVTITRYQPMERKY
;
A
#
# COMPACT_ATOMS: atom_id res chain seq x y z
N MET A 1 -16.66 28.05 -4.68
CA MET A 1 -15.56 28.98 -4.99
C MET A 1 -15.63 30.13 -4.00
N ASN A 2 -14.71 30.15 -3.04
CA ASN A 2 -14.52 31.28 -2.14
C ASN A 2 -13.04 31.68 -2.27
N PRO A 3 -12.69 32.74 -3.02
CA PRO A 3 -11.32 33.13 -3.31
C PRO A 3 -10.68 33.93 -2.14
N ALA A 4 -10.99 33.54 -0.91
CA ALA A 4 -10.62 34.29 0.29
C ALA A 4 -10.24 33.35 1.44
N ASN A 5 -9.21 32.53 1.22
CA ASN A 5 -8.27 32.14 2.26
C ASN A 5 -6.90 32.53 1.70
N ALA A 6 -6.56 33.82 1.83
CA ALA A 6 -5.17 34.23 1.71
C ALA A 6 -4.41 33.49 2.83
N THR A 7 -3.47 32.64 2.43
CA THR A 7 -2.55 31.90 3.31
C THR A 7 -1.79 32.90 4.16
N ALA A 8 -2.28 33.13 5.38
CA ALA A 8 -1.55 33.87 6.40
C ALA A 8 -0.37 32.97 6.83
N ASP A 9 0.85 33.47 6.64
CA ASP A 9 2.16 32.90 7.04
C ASP A 9 3.04 32.24 5.96
N SER A 10 2.77 32.41 4.65
CA SER A 10 3.76 32.02 3.64
C SER A 10 4.71 33.17 3.28
N THR A 11 6.03 32.96 3.38
CA THR A 11 7.04 33.92 2.89
C THR A 11 7.61 33.46 1.55
N VAL A 12 7.76 34.36 0.58
CA VAL A 12 8.36 34.01 -0.73
C VAL A 12 9.81 34.47 -0.76
N VAL A 13 10.73 33.53 -1.02
CA VAL A 13 12.16 33.80 -1.19
C VAL A 13 12.60 33.15 -2.50
N ASP A 14 13.16 33.94 -3.42
CA ASP A 14 13.61 33.49 -4.74
C ASP A 14 12.60 32.64 -5.54
N GLY A 15 11.30 32.98 -5.41
CA GLY A 15 10.20 32.29 -6.10
C GLY A 15 9.76 30.97 -5.45
N VAL A 16 10.26 30.66 -4.25
CA VAL A 16 9.85 29.50 -3.43
C VAL A 16 9.01 29.97 -2.25
N HIS A 17 7.89 29.32 -2.00
CA HIS A 17 7.00 29.63 -0.88
C HIS A 17 7.40 28.84 0.37
N TYR A 18 7.66 29.52 1.48
CA TYR A 18 8.03 28.92 2.75
C TYR A 18 6.86 28.95 3.72
N HIS A 19 6.56 27.80 4.32
CA HIS A 19 5.51 27.60 5.31
C HIS A 19 6.11 26.97 6.56
N GLN A 20 5.50 27.23 7.71
CA GLN A 20 5.91 26.64 8.98
C GLN A 20 4.70 26.06 9.73
N TYR A 21 4.78 24.77 10.06
CA TYR A 21 3.77 23.97 10.73
C TYR A 21 4.39 23.12 11.84
N ASP A 22 3.67 22.80 12.89
CA ASP A 22 4.19 21.84 13.89
C ASP A 22 4.30 20.45 13.25
N ILE A 23 3.27 20.05 12.49
CA ILE A 23 3.16 18.73 11.86
C ILE A 23 2.81 18.90 10.37
N VAL A 24 3.55 18.22 9.50
CA VAL A 24 3.23 18.08 8.08
C VAL A 24 2.92 16.62 7.75
N ILE A 25 1.75 16.37 7.19
CA ILE A 25 1.32 15.03 6.77
C ILE A 25 1.38 14.96 5.25
N VAL A 26 2.09 13.98 4.70
CA VAL A 26 2.25 13.76 3.26
C VAL A 26 1.36 12.58 2.84
N GLY A 27 0.21 12.90 2.28
CA GLY A 27 -0.81 11.95 1.85
C GLY A 27 -2.15 12.18 2.54
N ALA A 28 -3.24 12.11 1.77
CA ALA A 28 -4.61 12.33 2.25
C ALA A 28 -5.52 11.11 2.00
N GLY A 29 -4.93 9.90 1.99
CA GLY A 29 -5.69 8.65 2.09
C GLY A 29 -6.23 8.43 3.50
N GLY A 30 -6.73 7.23 3.79
CA GLY A 30 -7.31 6.96 5.11
C GLY A 30 -6.32 7.12 6.27
N ALA A 31 -5.05 6.73 6.10
CA ALA A 31 -4.03 6.88 7.15
C ALA A 31 -3.72 8.36 7.44
N GLY A 32 -3.45 9.13 6.38
CA GLY A 32 -3.12 10.55 6.52
C GLY A 32 -4.28 11.38 7.07
N MET A 33 -5.52 11.13 6.62
CA MET A 33 -6.68 11.80 7.21
C MET A 33 -6.99 11.36 8.64
N ARG A 34 -6.78 10.08 9.00
CA ARG A 34 -6.92 9.65 10.39
C ARG A 34 -5.89 10.32 11.30
N ALA A 35 -4.64 10.42 10.84
CA ALA A 35 -3.58 11.15 11.53
C ALA A 35 -3.92 12.63 11.68
N ALA A 36 -4.45 13.27 10.62
CA ALA A 36 -4.86 14.67 10.65
C ALA A 36 -6.02 14.94 11.62
N ILE A 37 -7.03 14.05 11.70
CA ILE A 37 -8.13 14.14 12.68
C ILE A 37 -7.60 14.08 14.11
N GLU A 38 -6.59 13.25 14.36
CA GLU A 38 -5.99 13.12 15.69
C GLU A 38 -5.09 14.32 16.04
N ALA A 39 -4.30 14.79 15.08
CA ALA A 39 -3.28 15.82 15.27
C ALA A 39 -3.83 17.25 15.26
N GLY A 40 -4.70 17.57 14.29
CA GLY A 40 -5.15 18.93 14.01
C GLY A 40 -5.78 19.69 15.18
N PRO A 41 -6.54 19.05 16.09
CA PRO A 41 -7.05 19.73 17.28
C PRO A 41 -5.97 20.17 18.29
N ASN A 42 -4.76 19.61 18.20
CA ASN A 42 -3.72 19.73 19.23
C ASN A 42 -2.40 20.37 18.73
N ALA A 43 -2.23 20.55 17.41
CA ALA A 43 -1.02 21.11 16.81
C ALA A 43 -1.35 21.81 15.48
N LYS A 44 -0.52 22.79 15.05
CA LYS A 44 -0.68 23.42 13.73
C LYS A 44 -0.29 22.40 12.65
N THR A 45 -1.28 21.80 11.99
CA THR A 45 -1.08 20.68 11.05
C THR A 45 -1.46 21.04 9.62
N ALA A 46 -0.58 20.73 8.66
CA ALA A 46 -0.88 20.77 7.23
C ALA A 46 -0.93 19.37 6.62
N VAL A 47 -1.83 19.15 5.67
CA VAL A 47 -1.88 17.91 4.86
C VAL A 47 -1.56 18.24 3.40
N ILE A 48 -0.47 17.67 2.89
CA ILE A 48 -0.06 17.76 1.49
C ILE A 48 -0.58 16.54 0.75
N SER A 49 -1.24 16.72 -0.38
CA SER A 49 -1.66 15.59 -1.22
C SER A 49 -1.58 15.92 -2.69
N LYS A 50 -1.00 15.01 -3.48
CA LYS A 50 -0.98 15.13 -4.94
C LYS A 50 -2.36 14.96 -5.60
N LEU A 51 -3.36 14.54 -4.83
CA LEU A 51 -4.74 14.40 -5.26
C LEU A 51 -5.66 15.20 -4.36
N TYR A 52 -6.89 15.43 -4.83
CA TYR A 52 -7.97 15.73 -3.89
C TYR A 52 -8.20 14.51 -2.96
N PRO A 53 -8.35 14.68 -1.62
CA PRO A 53 -8.36 13.59 -0.64
C PRO A 53 -9.29 12.42 -0.98
N THR A 54 -10.50 12.71 -1.45
CA THR A 54 -11.50 11.67 -1.78
C THR A 54 -11.20 10.91 -3.08
N ARG A 55 -10.07 11.19 -3.75
CA ARG A 55 -9.56 10.45 -4.91
C ARG A 55 -8.44 9.47 -4.55
N SER A 56 -7.99 9.45 -3.30
CA SER A 56 -6.99 8.49 -2.84
C SER A 56 -7.48 7.05 -2.95
N HIS A 57 -6.54 6.12 -3.16
CA HIS A 57 -6.85 4.72 -3.46
C HIS A 57 -7.63 3.98 -2.36
N THR A 58 -7.57 4.46 -1.10
CA THR A 58 -8.44 3.96 0.00
C THR A 58 -9.92 3.90 -0.43
N GLY A 59 -10.38 4.85 -1.25
CA GLY A 59 -11.76 4.89 -1.74
C GLY A 59 -12.16 3.73 -2.65
N ALA A 60 -11.19 3.00 -3.20
CA ALA A 60 -11.41 1.82 -4.04
C ALA A 60 -11.44 0.51 -3.23
N ALA A 61 -11.18 0.54 -1.92
CA ALA A 61 -11.27 -0.67 -1.10
C ALA A 61 -12.73 -1.09 -0.89
N GLN A 62 -12.99 -2.39 -1.01
CA GLN A 62 -14.37 -2.91 -1.09
C GLN A 62 -14.80 -3.68 0.16
N GLY A 63 -14.09 -4.79 0.43
CA GLY A 63 -14.61 -5.92 1.21
C GLY A 63 -14.97 -5.68 2.68
N GLY A 64 -14.24 -4.82 3.39
CA GLY A 64 -14.50 -4.53 4.80
C GLY A 64 -13.27 -4.15 5.61
N MET A 65 -13.48 -3.94 6.91
CA MET A 65 -12.47 -3.70 7.94
C MET A 65 -12.67 -4.71 9.09
N ALA A 66 -11.63 -5.44 9.47
CA ALA A 66 -11.74 -6.45 10.53
C ALA A 66 -11.82 -5.80 11.92
N ALA A 67 -12.74 -6.28 12.75
CA ALA A 67 -12.73 -6.05 14.20
C ALA A 67 -13.51 -7.16 14.90
N ALA A 68 -12.98 -7.70 16.00
CA ALA A 68 -13.64 -8.74 16.79
C ALA A 68 -14.77 -8.15 17.68
N LEU A 69 -15.80 -7.57 17.04
CA LEU A 69 -16.95 -6.96 17.72
C LEU A 69 -17.91 -7.98 18.33
N ALA A 70 -17.87 -9.23 17.86
CA ALA A 70 -18.79 -10.30 18.24
C ALA A 70 -20.28 -9.93 18.10
N ASN A 71 -20.64 -9.19 17.04
CA ASN A 71 -22.02 -8.75 16.82
C ASN A 71 -22.93 -9.83 16.23
N VAL A 72 -22.35 -10.77 15.46
CA VAL A 72 -23.08 -11.82 14.75
C VAL A 72 -22.79 -13.23 15.25
N GLU A 73 -21.58 -13.46 15.77
CA GLU A 73 -21.15 -14.69 16.43
C GLU A 73 -20.01 -14.39 17.41
N GLU A 74 -19.69 -15.32 18.31
CA GLU A 74 -18.61 -15.16 19.28
C GLU A 74 -17.26 -14.95 18.58
N ASP A 75 -16.48 -14.01 19.08
CA ASP A 75 -15.18 -13.65 18.53
C ASP A 75 -14.23 -13.11 19.62
N SER A 76 -12.93 -13.11 19.33
CA SER A 76 -11.88 -12.60 20.22
C SER A 76 -10.77 -11.92 19.43
N TRP A 77 -10.26 -10.81 19.95
CA TRP A 77 -9.07 -10.14 19.40
C TRP A 77 -7.86 -11.07 19.40
N GLU A 78 -7.75 -12.03 20.33
CA GLU A 78 -6.66 -13.01 20.35
C GLU A 78 -6.68 -13.93 19.13
N TRP A 79 -7.88 -14.33 18.68
CA TRP A 79 -8.03 -15.13 17.46
C TRP A 79 -7.64 -14.31 16.24
N HIS A 80 -8.00 -13.02 16.21
CA HIS A 80 -7.59 -12.11 15.15
C HIS A 80 -6.07 -11.86 15.14
N THR A 81 -5.42 -11.75 16.31
CA THR A 81 -3.95 -11.70 16.40
C THR A 81 -3.33 -12.98 15.83
N PHE A 82 -3.82 -14.16 16.26
CA PHE A 82 -3.33 -15.45 15.73
C PHE A 82 -3.49 -15.55 14.21
N ASP A 83 -4.67 -15.21 13.68
CA ASP A 83 -4.94 -15.21 12.24
C ASP A 83 -3.97 -14.28 11.51
N THR A 84 -3.71 -13.09 12.06
CA THR A 84 -2.79 -12.12 11.46
C THR A 84 -1.35 -12.65 11.42
N VAL A 85 -0.87 -13.22 12.52
CA VAL A 85 0.49 -13.79 12.61
C VAL A 85 0.64 -15.00 11.68
N LYS A 86 -0.29 -15.94 11.71
CA LYS A 86 -0.30 -17.09 10.79
C LYS A 86 -0.50 -16.64 9.34
N GLY A 87 -1.29 -15.60 9.13
CA GLY A 87 -1.63 -15.01 7.83
C GLY A 87 -0.39 -14.44 7.13
N GLY A 88 0.43 -13.68 7.86
CA GLY A 88 1.71 -13.13 7.39
C GLY A 88 2.89 -14.10 7.45
N ASP A 89 2.60 -15.40 7.64
CA ASP A 89 3.56 -16.51 7.62
C ASP A 89 4.72 -16.33 8.60
N TYR A 90 4.36 -15.90 9.82
CA TYR A 90 5.27 -15.69 10.95
C TYR A 90 6.35 -14.60 10.76
N LEU A 91 6.26 -13.82 9.68
CA LEU A 91 7.04 -12.60 9.47
C LEU A 91 6.31 -11.34 9.95
N VAL A 92 5.37 -11.51 10.89
CA VAL A 92 4.61 -10.40 11.49
C VAL A 92 5.20 -10.13 12.86
N ASP A 93 5.47 -8.87 13.17
CA ASP A 93 5.82 -8.43 14.52
C ASP A 93 4.60 -8.61 15.43
N GLN A 94 4.70 -9.53 16.39
CA GLN A 94 3.53 -10.00 17.13
C GLN A 94 2.99 -8.96 18.12
N ASP A 95 3.83 -8.06 18.61
CA ASP A 95 3.42 -6.90 19.40
C ASP A 95 2.61 -5.92 18.56
N ALA A 96 3.01 -5.68 17.31
CA ALA A 96 2.27 -4.87 16.35
C ALA A 96 0.92 -5.52 15.98
N ALA A 97 0.87 -6.83 15.75
CA ALA A 97 -0.37 -7.58 15.49
C ALA A 97 -1.32 -7.59 16.68
N GLU A 98 -0.79 -7.66 17.91
CA GLU A 98 -1.58 -7.56 19.13
C GLU A 98 -2.21 -6.17 19.27
N ILE A 99 -1.44 -5.11 19.02
CA ILE A 99 -1.95 -3.73 18.99
C ILE A 99 -3.04 -3.60 17.92
N LEU A 100 -2.78 -4.06 16.70
CA LEU A 100 -3.72 -3.99 15.59
C LEU A 100 -5.07 -4.63 15.95
N ALA A 101 -5.04 -5.86 16.49
CA ALA A 101 -6.25 -6.61 16.81
C ALA A 101 -7.01 -6.05 18.04
N LYS A 102 -6.30 -5.59 19.07
CA LYS A 102 -6.92 -4.99 20.27
C LYS A 102 -7.56 -3.65 19.94
N GLU A 103 -6.82 -2.77 19.26
CA GLU A 103 -7.30 -1.43 18.92
C GLU A 103 -8.32 -1.46 17.76
N ALA A 104 -8.51 -2.60 17.08
CA ALA A 104 -9.50 -2.75 16.01
C ALA A 104 -10.92 -2.44 16.44
N ILE A 105 -11.29 -2.86 17.65
CA ILE A 105 -12.63 -2.66 18.20
C ILE A 105 -12.91 -1.16 18.32
N ASP A 106 -12.02 -0.43 18.97
CA ASP A 106 -12.15 1.02 19.15
C ASP A 106 -12.05 1.77 17.81
N ALA A 107 -11.18 1.33 16.89
CA ALA A 107 -11.03 1.94 15.57
C ALA A 107 -12.32 1.85 14.72
N VAL A 108 -13.02 0.71 14.75
CA VAL A 108 -14.29 0.56 14.03
C VAL A 108 -15.41 1.37 14.70
N ILE A 109 -15.46 1.39 16.03
CA ILE A 109 -16.45 2.17 16.78
C ILE A 109 -16.21 3.69 16.61
N ASP A 110 -14.96 4.14 16.56
CA ASP A 110 -14.61 5.52 16.23
C ASP A 110 -15.20 5.93 14.87
N LEU A 111 -15.02 5.09 13.84
CA LEU A 111 -15.57 5.36 12.50
C LEU A 111 -17.10 5.40 12.49
N GLU A 112 -17.76 4.51 13.22
CA GLU A 112 -19.22 4.50 13.34
C GLU A 112 -19.73 5.78 14.02
N ASN A 113 -19.09 6.19 15.12
CA ASN A 113 -19.38 7.45 15.82
C ASN A 113 -19.07 8.69 14.98
N MET A 114 -18.11 8.60 14.06
CA MET A 114 -17.81 9.64 13.06
C MET A 114 -18.86 9.73 11.94
N GLY A 115 -19.77 8.76 11.85
CA GLY A 115 -20.88 8.74 10.89
C GLY A 115 -20.77 7.71 9.77
N LEU A 116 -19.84 6.75 9.85
CA LEU A 116 -19.68 5.75 8.80
C LEU A 116 -20.93 4.85 8.69
N PRO A 117 -21.57 4.75 7.51
CA PRO A 117 -22.80 3.98 7.32
C PRO A 117 -22.52 2.49 7.12
N PHE A 118 -22.06 1.79 8.16
CA PHE A 118 -21.95 0.32 8.13
C PHE A 118 -23.32 -0.35 7.90
N ASN A 119 -23.31 -1.50 7.22
CA ASN A 119 -24.46 -2.40 7.17
C ASN A 119 -24.86 -2.82 8.58
N ARG A 120 -26.15 -3.09 8.76
CA ARG A 120 -26.74 -3.35 10.08
C ARG A 120 -27.31 -4.75 10.20
N THR A 121 -27.16 -5.34 11.39
CA THR A 121 -27.90 -6.54 11.78
C THR A 121 -29.38 -6.18 12.04
N ALA A 122 -30.23 -7.17 12.26
CA ALA A 122 -31.63 -6.96 12.61
C ALA A 122 -31.80 -6.13 13.90
N GLU A 123 -30.83 -6.19 14.81
CA GLU A 123 -30.78 -5.46 16.08
C GLU A 123 -30.19 -4.04 15.94
N GLY A 124 -29.77 -3.63 14.74
CA GLY A 124 -29.19 -2.31 14.48
C GLY A 124 -27.70 -2.18 14.81
N LYS A 125 -27.01 -3.27 15.15
CA LYS A 125 -25.55 -3.30 15.32
C LYS A 125 -24.84 -3.37 13.97
N ILE A 126 -23.52 -3.16 13.95
CA ILE A 126 -22.69 -3.34 12.74
C ILE A 126 -22.71 -4.82 12.32
N ASP A 127 -23.13 -5.09 11.08
CA ASP A 127 -23.08 -6.44 10.49
C ASP A 127 -21.66 -6.83 10.08
N GLN A 128 -21.38 -8.13 10.13
CA GLN A 128 -20.06 -8.70 9.86
C GLN A 128 -20.18 -9.91 8.94
N ARG A 129 -19.28 -10.00 7.96
CA ARG A 129 -19.20 -11.14 7.02
C ARG A 129 -17.90 -11.93 7.18
N ARG A 130 -17.86 -13.09 6.53
CA ARG A 130 -16.63 -13.90 6.42
C ARG A 130 -15.67 -13.26 5.43
N PHE A 131 -14.38 -13.48 5.64
CA PHE A 131 -13.32 -13.05 4.75
C PHE A 131 -12.15 -14.05 4.79
N GLY A 132 -11.26 -14.00 3.79
CA GLY A 132 -10.18 -14.98 3.67
C GLY A 132 -9.23 -14.97 4.87
N GLY A 133 -8.90 -16.16 5.38
CA GLY A 133 -7.94 -16.34 6.48
C GLY A 133 -8.42 -15.93 7.88
N HIS A 134 -9.69 -15.51 8.07
CA HIS A 134 -10.24 -15.21 9.39
C HIS A 134 -10.89 -16.44 10.02
N THR A 135 -10.44 -16.82 11.22
CA THR A 135 -10.89 -18.01 11.94
C THR A 135 -11.20 -17.75 13.42
N ARG A 136 -11.98 -18.67 13.99
CA ARG A 136 -12.19 -18.79 15.45
C ARG A 136 -11.38 -19.92 16.03
N ASP A 137 -11.18 -19.88 17.35
CA ASP A 137 -10.47 -20.91 18.13
C ASP A 137 -9.06 -21.24 17.61
N HIS A 138 -8.32 -20.24 17.15
CA HIS A 138 -6.96 -20.40 16.61
C HIS A 138 -6.90 -21.35 15.38
N GLY A 139 -7.66 -21.05 14.32
CA GLY A 139 -7.56 -21.76 13.05
C GLY A 139 -8.63 -22.83 12.79
N LYS A 140 -9.60 -23.03 13.69
CA LYS A 140 -10.50 -24.21 13.58
C LYS A 140 -11.63 -24.05 12.57
N ALA A 141 -12.22 -22.86 12.47
CA ALA A 141 -13.35 -22.62 11.58
C ALA A 141 -13.42 -21.16 11.14
N PRO A 142 -13.99 -20.84 9.96
CA PRO A 142 -14.19 -19.46 9.52
C PRO A 142 -15.04 -18.65 10.51
N VAL A 143 -14.72 -17.38 10.67
CA VAL A 143 -15.46 -16.44 11.53
C VAL A 143 -15.85 -15.15 10.78
N ARG A 144 -16.94 -14.53 11.19
CA ARG A 144 -17.50 -13.29 10.63
C ARG A 144 -16.96 -12.07 11.40
N ARG A 145 -15.85 -11.52 10.91
CA ARG A 145 -15.15 -10.39 11.55
C ARG A 145 -15.10 -9.12 10.69
N ALA A 146 -15.35 -9.25 9.39
CA ALA A 146 -15.26 -8.14 8.45
C ALA A 146 -16.49 -7.22 8.53
N CYS A 147 -16.34 -6.06 9.17
CA CYS A 147 -17.32 -4.98 9.19
C CYS A 147 -17.37 -4.31 7.82
N TYR A 148 -18.55 -4.03 7.28
CA TYR A 148 -18.67 -3.60 5.88
C TYR A 148 -19.78 -2.59 5.61
N ALA A 149 -19.64 -1.85 4.50
CA ALA A 149 -20.66 -0.97 3.94
C ALA A 149 -20.85 -1.32 2.44
N ALA A 150 -21.81 -2.20 2.15
CA ALA A 150 -21.93 -2.98 0.92
C ALA A 150 -20.54 -3.49 0.51
N ASP A 151 -20.17 -3.47 -0.77
CA ASP A 151 -18.81 -3.72 -1.24
C ASP A 151 -18.03 -2.43 -1.54
N ARG A 152 -18.29 -1.36 -0.79
CA ARG A 152 -17.67 -0.02 -0.96
C ARG A 152 -17.17 0.56 0.37
N THR A 153 -16.69 -0.31 1.25
CA THR A 153 -16.30 0.08 2.62
C THR A 153 -15.22 1.16 2.63
N GLY A 154 -14.21 1.05 1.76
CA GLY A 154 -13.15 2.04 1.60
C GLY A 154 -13.64 3.40 1.15
N HIS A 155 -14.59 3.44 0.21
CA HIS A 155 -15.27 4.68 -0.19
C HIS A 155 -15.91 5.36 1.01
N MET A 156 -16.67 4.61 1.81
CA MET A 156 -17.37 5.15 2.99
C MET A 156 -16.40 5.61 4.09
N ILE A 157 -15.32 4.86 4.34
CA ILE A 157 -14.24 5.29 5.25
C ILE A 157 -13.64 6.61 4.78
N LEU A 158 -13.24 6.70 3.51
CA LEU A 158 -12.58 7.88 2.96
C LEU A 158 -13.47 9.12 3.03
N GLN A 159 -14.76 8.98 2.69
CA GLN A 159 -15.74 10.08 2.82
C GLN A 159 -15.95 10.50 4.27
N THR A 160 -16.08 9.54 5.18
CA THR A 160 -16.30 9.80 6.62
C THR A 160 -15.11 10.55 7.22
N LEU A 161 -13.88 10.09 6.95
CA LEU A 161 -12.67 10.75 7.41
C LEU A 161 -12.56 12.16 6.83
N TYR A 162 -12.79 12.32 5.53
CA TYR A 162 -12.74 13.64 4.89
C TYR A 162 -13.74 14.64 5.50
N GLN A 163 -14.98 14.22 5.74
CA GLN A 163 -16.00 15.05 6.40
C GLN A 163 -15.58 15.47 7.81
N ASN A 164 -14.91 14.57 8.56
CA ASN A 164 -14.38 14.90 9.87
C ASN A 164 -13.17 15.84 9.80
N CYS A 165 -12.29 15.69 8.81
CA CYS A 165 -11.24 16.69 8.55
C CYS A 165 -11.84 18.08 8.26
N VAL A 166 -12.91 18.16 7.46
CA VAL A 166 -13.64 19.41 7.21
C VAL A 166 -14.22 19.98 8.51
N LYS A 167 -14.85 19.14 9.35
CA LYS A 167 -15.38 19.53 10.67
C LYS A 167 -14.30 20.11 11.58
N HIS A 168 -13.10 19.54 11.55
CA HIS A 168 -11.95 19.99 12.35
C HIS A 168 -11.19 21.16 11.73
N GLY A 169 -11.56 21.63 10.53
CA GLY A 169 -10.87 22.73 9.86
C GLY A 169 -9.44 22.39 9.43
N ILE A 170 -9.16 21.12 9.12
CA ILE A 170 -7.83 20.68 8.67
C ILE A 170 -7.43 21.41 7.40
N GLU A 171 -6.20 21.92 7.37
CA GLU A 171 -5.65 22.64 6.23
C GLU A 171 -5.06 21.66 5.20
N PHE A 172 -5.58 21.71 3.97
CA PHE A 172 -5.17 20.85 2.87
C PHE A 172 -4.50 21.64 1.75
N TYR A 173 -3.33 21.17 1.35
CA TYR A 173 -2.64 21.54 0.12
C TYR A 173 -2.92 20.46 -0.93
N ASN A 174 -4.02 20.64 -1.65
CA ASN A 174 -4.50 19.68 -2.65
C ASN A 174 -3.79 19.87 -3.98
N GLU A 175 -3.46 18.77 -4.65
CA GLU A 175 -2.68 18.73 -5.90
C GLU A 175 -1.24 19.26 -5.73
N TYR A 176 -0.68 19.06 -4.54
CA TYR A 176 0.72 19.34 -4.23
C TYR A 176 1.51 18.03 -4.19
N TYR A 177 2.51 17.93 -5.05
CA TYR A 177 3.37 16.76 -5.15
C TYR A 177 4.54 16.94 -4.20
N ALA A 178 4.59 16.19 -3.09
CA ALA A 178 5.80 16.11 -2.29
C ALA A 178 6.89 15.41 -3.11
N LEU A 179 8.02 16.08 -3.31
CA LEU A 179 9.12 15.60 -4.16
C LEU A 179 10.37 15.29 -3.35
N ASP A 180 10.47 15.82 -2.13
CA ASP A 180 11.60 15.56 -1.27
C ASP A 180 11.29 15.81 0.22
N VAL A 181 12.05 15.16 1.10
CA VAL A 181 12.16 15.52 2.52
C VAL A 181 13.55 16.11 2.78
N VAL A 182 13.60 17.29 3.36
CA VAL A 182 14.84 17.95 3.71
C VAL A 182 15.35 17.34 5.01
N MET A 183 16.57 16.80 4.96
CA MET A 183 17.26 16.27 6.13
C MET A 183 18.35 17.27 6.54
N THR A 184 18.55 17.46 7.84
CA THR A 184 19.54 18.41 8.37
C THR A 184 20.21 17.80 9.59
N GLU A 185 21.53 17.91 9.65
CA GLU A 185 22.31 17.46 10.79
C GLU A 185 22.25 18.51 11.91
N VAL A 186 21.80 18.10 13.09
CA VAL A 186 21.80 18.89 14.32
C VAL A 186 22.47 18.06 15.40
N ASP A 187 23.53 18.60 16.02
CA ASP A 187 24.31 17.93 17.06
C ASP A 187 24.81 16.52 16.66
N GLY A 188 25.17 16.33 15.38
CA GLY A 188 25.64 15.06 14.84
C GLY A 188 24.54 14.04 14.54
N VAL A 189 23.26 14.44 14.65
CA VAL A 189 22.10 13.61 14.33
C VAL A 189 21.37 14.20 13.13
N GLU A 190 21.23 13.41 12.08
CA GLU A 190 20.44 13.80 10.92
C GLU A 190 18.93 13.59 11.21
N GLN A 191 18.17 14.66 11.05
CA GLN A 191 16.73 14.70 11.31
C GLN A 191 15.98 15.50 10.22
N PRO A 192 14.70 15.21 9.97
CA PRO A 192 13.89 15.99 9.03
C PRO A 192 13.76 17.46 9.47
N SER A 193 13.81 18.37 8.50
CA SER A 193 13.55 19.80 8.70
C SER A 193 12.37 20.33 7.88
N GLY A 194 11.98 19.65 6.80
CA GLY A 194 10.78 20.03 6.06
C GLY A 194 10.49 19.15 4.84
N VAL A 195 9.40 19.45 4.15
CA VAL A 195 9.01 18.80 2.88
C VAL A 195 9.08 19.81 1.75
N VAL A 196 9.69 19.44 0.62
CA VAL A 196 9.63 20.23 -0.62
C VAL A 196 8.51 19.67 -1.49
N ALA A 197 7.55 20.51 -1.86
CA ALA A 197 6.44 20.13 -2.72
C ALA A 197 6.30 21.06 -3.94
N TYR A 198 5.75 20.50 -5.00
CA TYR A 198 5.42 21.19 -6.24
C TYR A 198 3.90 21.41 -6.32
N ASP A 199 3.45 22.66 -6.40
CA ASP A 199 2.06 23.00 -6.66
C ASP A 199 1.75 22.71 -8.13
N LEU A 200 0.90 21.72 -8.42
CA LEU A 200 0.54 21.37 -9.79
C LEU A 200 -0.11 22.55 -10.54
N ALA A 201 -0.88 23.40 -9.87
CA ALA A 201 -1.69 24.43 -10.52
C ALA A 201 -0.88 25.64 -10.99
N SER A 202 0.11 26.06 -10.20
CA SER A 202 1.00 27.18 -10.52
C SER A 202 2.33 26.72 -11.14
N GLY A 203 2.82 25.54 -10.74
CA GLY A 203 4.17 25.05 -11.00
C GLY A 203 5.24 25.64 -10.08
N GLU A 204 4.83 26.25 -8.97
CA GLU A 204 5.72 26.85 -7.96
C GLU A 204 6.15 25.81 -6.92
N LEU A 205 7.33 26.04 -6.33
CA LEU A 205 7.86 25.20 -5.26
C LEU A 205 7.51 25.75 -3.89
N HIS A 206 7.19 24.84 -2.99
CA HIS A 206 6.82 25.13 -1.61
C HIS A 206 7.70 24.32 -0.66
N VAL A 207 8.21 24.95 0.39
CA VAL A 207 8.97 24.33 1.46
C VAL A 207 8.13 24.41 2.74
N PHE A 208 7.77 23.26 3.28
CA PHE A 208 7.00 23.13 4.51
C PHE A 208 7.93 22.73 5.64
N GLN A 209 8.43 23.70 6.40
CA GLN A 209 9.22 23.41 7.59
C GLN A 209 8.33 22.82 8.67
N ALA A 210 8.79 21.73 9.30
CA ALA A 210 8.02 21.04 10.33
C ALA A 210 8.89 20.51 11.46
N LYS A 211 8.30 20.36 12.64
CA LYS A 211 8.91 19.61 13.74
C LYS A 211 8.72 18.10 13.55
N ALA A 212 7.52 17.70 13.11
CA ALA A 212 7.22 16.32 12.77
C ALA A 212 6.66 16.18 11.35
N ILE A 213 7.06 15.12 10.65
CA ILE A 213 6.60 14.77 9.30
C ILE A 213 6.03 13.35 9.31
N ILE A 214 4.82 13.18 8.78
CA ILE A 214 4.14 11.88 8.69
C ILE A 214 3.95 11.50 7.22
N PHE A 215 4.59 10.43 6.76
CA PHE A 215 4.35 9.84 5.44
C PHE A 215 3.13 8.91 5.48
N ALA A 216 2.17 9.16 4.60
CA ALA A 216 0.94 8.37 4.43
C ALA A 216 0.57 8.25 2.93
N THR A 217 1.58 7.99 2.09
CA THR A 217 1.52 8.15 0.63
C THR A 217 0.92 6.96 -0.13
N GLY A 218 0.64 5.85 0.56
CA GLY A 218 0.16 4.61 -0.06
C GLY A 218 1.28 3.78 -0.72
N GLY A 219 0.89 2.70 -1.38
CA GLY A 219 1.83 1.76 -2.01
C GLY A 219 2.36 2.17 -3.39
N PHE A 220 3.00 1.21 -4.05
CA PHE A 220 3.75 1.38 -5.29
C PHE A 220 3.39 0.36 -6.38
N GLY A 221 2.14 -0.11 -6.42
CA GLY A 221 1.71 -1.17 -7.34
C GLY A 221 1.83 -0.85 -8.83
N LYS A 222 2.06 0.41 -9.20
CA LYS A 222 2.29 0.81 -10.61
C LYS A 222 3.65 0.41 -11.18
N ILE A 223 4.48 -0.32 -10.43
CA ILE A 223 5.61 -1.07 -11.00
C ILE A 223 5.15 -2.28 -11.82
N TYR A 224 3.90 -2.75 -11.64
CA TYR A 224 3.33 -3.87 -12.40
C TYR A 224 2.34 -3.39 -13.46
N LYS A 225 2.29 -4.09 -14.60
CA LYS A 225 1.29 -3.88 -15.65
C LYS A 225 -0.12 -4.16 -15.14
N THR A 226 -0.36 -5.39 -14.66
CA THR A 226 -1.66 -5.84 -14.20
C THR A 226 -1.76 -5.58 -12.70
N THR A 227 -2.34 -4.44 -12.35
CA THR A 227 -2.51 -4.03 -10.96
C THR A 227 -3.89 -3.45 -10.68
N SER A 228 -4.44 -3.73 -9.50
CA SER A 228 -5.68 -3.09 -9.02
C SER A 228 -5.45 -1.66 -8.52
N ASN A 229 -4.19 -1.25 -8.41
CA ASN A 229 -3.80 0.04 -7.87
C ASN A 229 -4.19 1.17 -8.83
N ALA A 230 -4.59 2.31 -8.26
CA ALA A 230 -4.83 3.53 -9.04
C ALA A 230 -3.55 3.96 -9.77
N HIS A 231 -3.68 4.70 -10.87
CA HIS A 231 -2.54 5.25 -11.63
C HIS A 231 -1.56 6.07 -10.79
N THR A 232 -2.03 6.59 -9.67
CA THR A 232 -1.31 7.49 -8.77
C THR A 232 -0.53 6.77 -7.67
N LEU A 233 -0.56 5.44 -7.59
CA LEU A 233 0.21 4.66 -6.60
C LEU A 233 1.57 4.26 -7.15
N THR A 234 2.44 5.27 -7.16
CA THR A 234 3.78 5.28 -7.75
C THR A 234 4.90 5.23 -6.71
N GLY A 235 4.55 5.12 -5.42
CA GLY A 235 5.53 4.93 -4.35
C GLY A 235 6.31 6.17 -3.93
N ASP A 236 5.85 7.38 -4.24
CA ASP A 236 6.63 8.62 -4.10
C ASP A 236 7.25 8.78 -2.71
N GLY A 237 6.47 8.58 -1.63
CA GLY A 237 6.99 8.69 -0.27
C GLY A 237 8.05 7.63 0.05
N VAL A 238 7.85 6.40 -0.40
CA VAL A 238 8.81 5.29 -0.25
C VAL A 238 10.10 5.62 -1.02
N GLY A 239 9.98 6.14 -2.25
CA GLY A 239 11.11 6.57 -3.07
C GLY A 239 11.85 7.79 -2.49
N ILE A 240 11.14 8.73 -1.86
CA ILE A 240 11.76 9.87 -1.15
C ILE A 240 12.62 9.37 0.01
N ILE A 241 12.07 8.48 0.85
CA ILE A 241 12.82 7.90 1.99
C ILE A 241 14.05 7.12 1.50
N TRP A 242 13.88 6.28 0.49
CA TRP A 242 14.98 5.56 -0.15
C TRP A 242 16.11 6.49 -0.62
N ARG A 243 15.77 7.59 -1.31
CA ARG A 243 16.75 8.57 -1.81
C ARG A 243 17.44 9.37 -0.70
N LYS A 244 16.98 9.28 0.55
CA LYS A 244 17.68 9.83 1.73
C LYS A 244 18.60 8.82 2.42
N GLY A 245 18.79 7.63 1.84
CA GLY A 245 19.62 6.59 2.42
C GLY A 245 18.99 5.93 3.66
N LEU A 246 17.72 6.20 3.93
CA LEU A 246 16.95 5.50 4.97
C LEU A 246 16.48 4.15 4.42
N PRO A 247 16.36 3.12 5.27
CA PRO A 247 16.05 1.78 4.81
C PRO A 247 14.63 1.64 4.28
N LEU A 248 14.45 0.66 3.40
CA LEU A 248 13.16 0.05 3.09
C LEU A 248 13.12 -1.38 3.60
N GLU A 249 11.99 -1.80 4.14
CA GLU A 249 11.79 -3.12 4.76
C GLU A 249 10.87 -3.99 3.88
N ASP A 250 11.23 -5.27 3.68
CA ASP A 250 10.35 -6.32 3.13
C ASP A 250 9.79 -6.05 1.72
N MET A 251 10.54 -5.32 0.90
CA MET A 251 10.10 -4.84 -0.43
C MET A 251 9.76 -5.97 -1.42
N GLU A 252 10.35 -7.15 -1.27
CA GLU A 252 10.09 -8.33 -2.09
C GLU A 252 8.70 -8.93 -1.89
N PHE A 253 8.05 -8.63 -0.76
CA PHE A 253 6.73 -9.13 -0.44
C PHE A 253 5.66 -8.23 -1.06
N PHE A 254 5.19 -8.67 -2.24
CA PHE A 254 4.07 -8.06 -2.93
C PHE A 254 2.87 -9.02 -2.98
N GLN A 255 1.69 -8.54 -2.58
CA GLN A 255 0.49 -9.37 -2.60
C GLN A 255 -0.20 -9.28 -3.96
N PHE A 256 -0.49 -10.45 -4.51
CA PHE A 256 -1.35 -10.61 -5.68
C PHE A 256 -2.76 -11.00 -5.20
N HIS A 257 -3.73 -10.12 -5.41
CA HIS A 257 -5.12 -10.42 -5.08
C HIS A 257 -5.65 -11.47 -6.07
N PRO A 258 -6.32 -12.54 -5.61
CA PRO A 258 -6.77 -13.62 -6.50
C PRO A 258 -7.68 -13.14 -7.63
N THR A 259 -8.68 -12.33 -7.31
CA THR A 259 -9.78 -12.01 -8.22
C THR A 259 -9.71 -10.58 -8.77
N GLY A 260 -8.70 -10.27 -9.58
CA GLY A 260 -8.73 -9.12 -10.48
C GLY A 260 -9.42 -9.49 -11.80
N LEU A 261 -10.14 -8.57 -12.44
CA LEU A 261 -10.72 -8.79 -13.77
C LEU A 261 -9.61 -9.17 -14.75
N ALA A 262 -9.73 -10.33 -15.40
CA ALA A 262 -8.71 -10.84 -16.29
C ALA A 262 -8.35 -9.80 -17.38
N GLY A 263 -7.05 -9.54 -17.56
CA GLY A 263 -6.52 -8.56 -18.52
C GLY A 263 -6.58 -7.08 -18.09
N LEU A 264 -7.42 -6.72 -17.11
CA LEU A 264 -7.57 -5.32 -16.64
C LEU A 264 -7.03 -5.08 -15.23
N GLY A 265 -7.10 -6.08 -14.35
CA GLY A 265 -6.66 -5.99 -12.96
C GLY A 265 -7.63 -5.27 -12.00
N ILE A 266 -8.80 -4.85 -12.46
CA ILE A 266 -9.80 -4.20 -11.59
C ILE A 266 -10.26 -5.20 -10.51
N LEU A 267 -10.22 -4.78 -9.25
CA LEU A 267 -10.52 -5.63 -8.11
C LEU A 267 -11.99 -6.09 -8.11
N LEU A 268 -12.19 -7.41 -8.00
CA LEU A 268 -13.44 -7.98 -7.48
C LEU A 268 -13.21 -8.46 -6.05
N THR A 269 -13.97 -7.90 -5.12
CA THR A 269 -13.81 -8.13 -3.68
C THR A 269 -13.77 -9.60 -3.30
N GLU A 270 -12.83 -9.96 -2.42
CA GLU A 270 -12.85 -11.24 -1.71
C GLU A 270 -14.13 -11.45 -0.89
N GLY A 271 -14.86 -10.38 -0.59
CA GLY A 271 -16.21 -10.45 -0.02
C GLY A 271 -17.16 -11.30 -0.87
N ALA A 272 -16.99 -11.40 -2.19
CA ALA A 272 -17.80 -12.29 -3.03
C ALA A 272 -17.65 -13.75 -2.61
N ARG A 273 -16.41 -14.20 -2.38
CA ARG A 273 -16.11 -15.54 -1.85
C ARG A 273 -16.60 -15.69 -0.42
N GLY A 274 -16.56 -14.60 0.36
CA GLY A 274 -17.16 -14.52 1.71
C GLY A 274 -18.68 -14.71 1.73
N GLU A 275 -19.39 -14.22 0.71
CA GLU A 275 -20.83 -14.44 0.50
C GLU A 275 -21.16 -15.78 -0.18
N GLY A 276 -20.13 -16.50 -0.67
CA GLY A 276 -20.24 -17.87 -1.16
C GLY A 276 -19.89 -18.08 -2.63
N ALA A 277 -19.38 -17.08 -3.35
CA ALA A 277 -18.86 -17.26 -4.70
C ALA A 277 -17.69 -18.26 -4.72
N ILE A 278 -17.54 -18.97 -5.83
CA ILE A 278 -16.55 -20.06 -5.95
C ILE A 278 -15.69 -19.90 -7.21
N LEU A 279 -14.45 -20.37 -7.15
CA LEU A 279 -13.53 -20.35 -8.29
C LEU A 279 -13.66 -21.64 -9.09
N ARG A 280 -13.78 -21.52 -10.42
CA ARG A 280 -13.86 -22.63 -11.36
C ARG A 280 -12.79 -22.56 -12.44
N ASN A 281 -12.25 -23.71 -12.80
CA ASN A 281 -11.41 -23.86 -13.99
C ASN A 281 -12.28 -24.13 -15.25
N ALA A 282 -11.66 -24.33 -16.42
CA ALA A 282 -12.38 -24.55 -17.68
C ALA A 282 -13.30 -25.77 -17.72
N SER A 283 -13.03 -26.78 -16.87
CA SER A 283 -13.85 -27.98 -16.77
C SER A 283 -15.09 -27.81 -15.89
N GLY A 284 -15.20 -26.65 -15.21
CA GLY A 284 -16.22 -26.38 -14.20
C GLY A 284 -15.87 -26.89 -12.80
N GLU A 285 -14.70 -27.52 -12.61
CA GLU A 285 -14.20 -27.97 -11.31
C GLU A 285 -13.99 -26.79 -10.36
N ARG A 286 -14.50 -26.92 -9.14
CA ARG A 286 -14.17 -26.03 -8.00
C ARG A 286 -12.80 -26.42 -7.42
N PHE A 287 -11.74 -26.07 -8.14
CA PHE A 287 -10.38 -26.57 -7.90
C PHE A 287 -9.84 -26.26 -6.50
N MET A 288 -10.30 -25.21 -5.82
CA MET A 288 -9.85 -24.90 -4.45
C MET A 288 -10.20 -25.97 -3.42
N GLU A 289 -11.17 -26.86 -3.68
CA GLU A 289 -11.45 -28.01 -2.82
C GLU A 289 -10.31 -29.03 -2.80
N ARG A 290 -9.53 -29.10 -3.89
CA ARG A 290 -8.34 -29.94 -4.01
C ARG A 290 -7.12 -29.31 -3.32
N TYR A 291 -6.96 -27.99 -3.44
CA TYR A 291 -5.78 -27.29 -2.92
C TYR A 291 -5.87 -26.93 -1.43
N ALA A 292 -7.04 -26.52 -0.95
CA ALA A 292 -7.26 -26.10 0.44
C ALA A 292 -8.56 -26.72 1.00
N PRO A 293 -8.57 -28.00 1.38
CA PRO A 293 -9.81 -28.74 1.66
C PRO A 293 -10.69 -28.13 2.77
N THR A 294 -10.08 -27.53 3.80
CA THR A 294 -10.80 -26.99 4.96
C THR A 294 -11.55 -25.72 4.60
N ILE A 295 -10.86 -24.71 4.06
CA ILE A 295 -11.42 -23.37 3.83
C ILE A 295 -11.63 -22.97 2.37
N LYS A 296 -11.15 -23.79 1.42
CA LYS A 296 -11.44 -23.70 -0.01
C LYS A 296 -11.11 -22.31 -0.56
N ASP A 297 -12.07 -21.64 -1.19
CA ASP A 297 -11.93 -20.31 -1.80
C ASP A 297 -11.64 -19.19 -0.78
N LEU A 298 -11.79 -19.46 0.53
CA LEU A 298 -11.43 -18.54 1.62
C LEU A 298 -10.02 -18.79 2.16
N ALA A 299 -9.21 -19.60 1.49
CA ALA A 299 -7.78 -19.69 1.75
C ALA A 299 -7.08 -18.33 1.63
N PRO A 300 -5.93 -18.14 2.30
CA PRO A 300 -5.12 -16.94 2.14
C PRO A 300 -4.82 -16.62 0.68
N ARG A 301 -4.70 -15.33 0.40
CA ARG A 301 -4.58 -14.78 -0.96
C ARG A 301 -3.39 -15.36 -1.72
N ASP A 302 -2.25 -15.52 -1.06
CA ASP A 302 -1.04 -16.10 -1.66
C ASP A 302 -1.27 -17.53 -2.16
N ILE A 303 -1.97 -18.37 -1.37
CA ILE A 303 -2.30 -19.75 -1.75
C ILE A 303 -3.28 -19.74 -2.92
N VAL A 304 -4.39 -18.99 -2.82
CA VAL A 304 -5.40 -18.95 -3.89
C VAL A 304 -4.79 -18.44 -5.20
N ALA A 305 -3.97 -17.39 -5.15
CA ALA A 305 -3.29 -16.84 -6.32
C ALA A 305 -2.36 -17.88 -6.97
N ARG A 306 -1.52 -18.58 -6.19
CA ARG A 306 -0.66 -19.66 -6.71
C ARG A 306 -1.47 -20.76 -7.38
N CYS A 307 -2.55 -21.21 -6.74
CA CYS A 307 -3.43 -22.24 -7.30
C CYS A 307 -4.05 -21.80 -8.63
N MET A 308 -4.52 -20.54 -8.74
CA MET A 308 -5.09 -20.01 -9.98
C MET A 308 -4.05 -19.98 -11.12
N VAL A 309 -2.84 -19.48 -10.84
CA VAL A 309 -1.75 -19.46 -11.82
C VAL A 309 -1.37 -20.87 -12.25
N GLN A 310 -1.30 -21.81 -11.30
CA GLN A 310 -1.01 -23.22 -11.58
C GLN A 310 -2.10 -23.89 -12.43
N GLU A 311 -3.39 -23.64 -12.18
CA GLU A 311 -4.48 -24.14 -13.03
C GLU A 311 -4.33 -23.68 -14.49
N VAL A 312 -3.99 -22.41 -14.69
CA VAL A 312 -3.75 -21.84 -16.03
C VAL A 312 -2.51 -22.45 -16.67
N ALA A 313 -1.38 -22.51 -15.95
CA ALA A 313 -0.12 -23.08 -16.44
C ALA A 313 -0.24 -24.56 -16.83
N GLU A 314 -1.05 -25.33 -16.12
CA GLU A 314 -1.32 -26.74 -16.41
C GLU A 314 -2.41 -26.95 -17.49
N GLY A 315 -2.81 -25.88 -18.19
CA GLY A 315 -3.72 -25.94 -19.35
C GLY A 315 -5.20 -26.09 -19.00
N ARG A 316 -5.57 -25.85 -17.73
CA ARG A 316 -6.96 -25.88 -17.22
C ARG A 316 -7.60 -24.48 -17.14
N GLY A 317 -6.92 -23.44 -17.61
CA GLY A 317 -7.49 -22.10 -17.76
C GLY A 317 -8.69 -22.07 -18.72
N ALA A 318 -9.65 -21.20 -18.41
CA ALA A 318 -10.88 -20.94 -19.16
C ALA A 318 -10.68 -19.94 -20.31
N GLY A 319 -11.72 -19.78 -21.13
CA GLY A 319 -11.71 -18.86 -22.26
C GLY A 319 -11.01 -19.41 -23.52
N PRO A 320 -11.02 -18.63 -24.62
CA PRO A 320 -10.45 -19.05 -25.90
C PRO A 320 -8.91 -19.24 -25.84
N HIS A 321 -8.23 -18.53 -24.94
CA HIS A 321 -6.77 -18.56 -24.78
C HIS A 321 -6.30 -19.38 -23.57
N LYS A 322 -7.23 -19.92 -22.76
CA LYS A 322 -6.93 -20.68 -21.53
C LYS A 322 -6.06 -19.91 -20.53
N ASP A 323 -6.27 -18.61 -20.39
CA ASP A 323 -5.39 -17.66 -19.69
C ASP A 323 -6.00 -17.04 -18.42
N TYR A 324 -7.19 -17.49 -18.01
CA TYR A 324 -7.84 -17.06 -16.77
C TYR A 324 -8.65 -18.18 -16.12
N VAL A 325 -9.19 -17.94 -14.92
CA VAL A 325 -10.21 -18.82 -14.30
C VAL A 325 -11.50 -18.02 -14.06
N LEU A 326 -12.55 -18.67 -13.58
CA LEU A 326 -13.87 -18.07 -13.45
C LEU A 326 -14.26 -17.89 -11.98
N LEU A 327 -14.74 -16.70 -11.61
CA LEU A 327 -15.46 -16.46 -10.36
C LEU A 327 -16.96 -16.66 -10.59
N ASP A 328 -17.51 -17.75 -10.08
CA ASP A 328 -18.92 -18.09 -10.20
C ASP A 328 -19.73 -17.55 -9.01
N CYS A 329 -20.59 -16.57 -9.31
CA CYS A 329 -21.53 -15.96 -8.37
C CYS A 329 -22.99 -16.36 -8.66
N THR A 330 -23.25 -17.17 -9.68
CA THR A 330 -24.59 -17.37 -10.26
C THR A 330 -25.57 -18.03 -9.27
N HIS A 331 -25.06 -18.81 -8.33
CA HIS A 331 -25.86 -19.46 -7.28
C HIS A 331 -26.20 -18.57 -6.08
N LEU A 332 -25.62 -17.37 -5.97
CA LEU A 332 -25.89 -16.45 -4.86
C LEU A 332 -27.26 -15.77 -4.96
N GLY A 333 -27.79 -15.65 -6.17
CA GLY A 333 -29.05 -14.97 -6.45
C GLY A 333 -28.88 -13.45 -6.59
N ALA A 334 -29.76 -12.85 -7.41
CA ALA A 334 -29.69 -11.42 -7.75
C ALA A 334 -29.80 -10.51 -6.53
N GLU A 335 -30.62 -10.86 -5.53
CA GLU A 335 -30.78 -10.04 -4.32
C GLU A 335 -29.45 -9.87 -3.56
N VAL A 336 -28.68 -10.95 -3.39
CA VAL A 336 -27.36 -10.87 -2.73
C VAL A 336 -26.40 -10.02 -3.54
N LEU A 337 -26.36 -10.23 -4.86
CA LEU A 337 -25.44 -9.50 -5.75
C LEU A 337 -25.75 -7.99 -5.77
N GLU A 338 -27.01 -7.61 -5.94
CA GLU A 338 -27.41 -6.20 -6.05
C GLU A 338 -27.38 -5.45 -4.70
N THR A 339 -27.48 -6.15 -3.57
CA THR A 339 -27.51 -5.50 -2.25
C THR A 339 -26.16 -5.51 -1.54
N LYS A 340 -25.42 -6.62 -1.59
CA LYS A 340 -24.16 -6.79 -0.84
C LYS A 340 -22.91 -6.66 -1.70
N LEU A 341 -23.04 -6.88 -3.00
CA LEU A 341 -21.95 -6.90 -3.98
C LEU A 341 -22.24 -5.99 -5.22
N PRO A 342 -22.86 -4.80 -5.07
CA PRO A 342 -23.27 -3.99 -6.23
C PRO A 342 -22.10 -3.49 -7.07
N ASP A 343 -20.99 -3.05 -6.47
CA ASP A 343 -19.87 -2.47 -7.22
C ASP A 343 -19.18 -3.53 -8.08
N ILE A 344 -18.95 -4.74 -7.56
CA ILE A 344 -18.35 -5.81 -8.40
C ILE A 344 -19.27 -6.26 -9.52
N THR A 345 -20.59 -6.19 -9.29
CA THR A 345 -21.60 -6.53 -10.29
C THR A 345 -21.57 -5.53 -11.42
N GLU A 346 -21.52 -4.24 -11.09
CA GLU A 346 -21.39 -3.16 -12.06
C GLU A 346 -20.05 -3.20 -12.81
N PHE A 347 -18.95 -3.55 -12.14
CA PHE A 347 -17.63 -3.66 -12.78
C PHE A 347 -17.59 -4.79 -13.81
N ALA A 348 -18.12 -5.96 -13.48
CA ALA A 348 -18.20 -7.06 -14.44
C ALA A 348 -19.04 -6.68 -15.67
N ARG A 349 -20.20 -6.04 -15.46
CA ARG A 349 -21.09 -5.56 -16.53
C ARG A 349 -20.42 -4.51 -17.39
N THR A 350 -19.79 -3.52 -16.77
CA THR A 350 -19.21 -2.36 -17.47
C THR A 350 -17.97 -2.73 -18.26
N TYR A 351 -17.05 -3.50 -17.66
CA TYR A 351 -15.72 -3.70 -18.23
C TYR A 351 -15.58 -4.98 -19.05
N LEU A 352 -16.38 -6.02 -18.75
CA LEU A 352 -16.34 -7.29 -19.48
C LEU A 352 -17.65 -7.59 -20.22
N GLY A 353 -18.71 -6.81 -20.02
CA GLY A 353 -20.03 -7.11 -20.59
C GLY A 353 -20.67 -8.37 -19.99
N VAL A 354 -20.19 -8.81 -18.83
CA VAL A 354 -20.61 -10.04 -18.14
C VAL A 354 -21.57 -9.69 -17.02
N ASP A 355 -22.71 -10.37 -16.95
CA ASP A 355 -23.64 -10.22 -15.82
C ASP A 355 -23.44 -11.36 -14.80
N PRO A 356 -22.86 -11.10 -13.60
CA PRO A 356 -22.56 -12.13 -12.61
C PRO A 356 -23.79 -12.87 -12.06
N VAL A 357 -24.98 -12.33 -12.30
CA VAL A 357 -26.25 -12.99 -11.99
C VAL A 357 -26.46 -14.23 -12.87
N TYR A 358 -26.01 -14.20 -14.12
CA TYR A 358 -26.31 -15.22 -15.13
C TYR A 358 -25.08 -16.01 -15.60
N GLU A 359 -23.89 -15.43 -15.53
CA GLU A 359 -22.66 -16.09 -15.99
C GLU A 359 -21.44 -15.80 -15.11
N PRO A 360 -20.46 -16.72 -15.01
CA PRO A 360 -19.24 -16.52 -14.21
C PRO A 360 -18.31 -15.43 -14.78
N VAL A 361 -17.57 -14.75 -13.90
CA VAL A 361 -16.70 -13.62 -14.27
C VAL A 361 -15.25 -14.08 -14.50
N PRO A 362 -14.61 -13.72 -15.63
CA PRO A 362 -13.18 -13.94 -15.88
C PRO A 362 -12.29 -13.21 -14.87
N VAL A 363 -11.45 -13.96 -14.14
CA VAL A 363 -10.57 -13.43 -13.11
C VAL A 363 -9.16 -14.06 -13.15
N MET A 364 -8.17 -13.26 -12.76
CA MET A 364 -6.77 -13.70 -12.64
C MET A 364 -6.05 -12.92 -11.52
N PRO A 365 -5.04 -13.52 -10.86
CA PRO A 365 -4.27 -12.80 -9.85
C PRO A 365 -3.68 -11.50 -10.38
N THR A 366 -3.69 -10.48 -9.53
CA THR A 366 -3.34 -9.11 -9.90
C THR A 366 -2.55 -8.44 -8.77
N ALA A 367 -1.47 -7.74 -9.10
CA ALA A 367 -0.68 -7.00 -8.11
C ALA A 367 -1.57 -6.01 -7.34
N HIS A 368 -1.63 -6.14 -6.02
CA HIS A 368 -2.66 -5.49 -5.22
C HIS A 368 -2.13 -4.63 -4.08
N TYR A 369 -1.16 -5.12 -3.30
CA TYR A 369 -0.73 -4.45 -2.08
C TYR A 369 0.75 -4.71 -1.81
N ALA A 370 1.49 -3.66 -1.48
CA ALA A 370 2.87 -3.80 -0.99
C ALA A 370 2.86 -4.10 0.51
N MET A 371 3.42 -5.23 0.95
CA MET A 371 3.56 -5.49 2.38
C MET A 371 4.74 -4.73 2.99
N GLY A 372 5.84 -4.65 2.23
CA GLY A 372 7.01 -3.86 2.59
C GLY A 372 6.81 -2.35 2.37
N GLY A 373 7.75 -1.57 2.88
CA GLY A 373 7.73 -0.12 2.84
C GLY A 373 8.73 0.51 3.81
N ILE A 374 8.40 1.68 4.34
CA ILE A 374 9.22 2.43 5.28
C ILE A 374 9.14 1.74 6.66
N PRO A 375 10.24 1.21 7.22
CA PRO A 375 10.22 0.53 8.50
C PRO A 375 9.83 1.50 9.62
N THR A 376 8.93 1.05 10.49
CA THR A 376 8.47 1.82 11.66
C THR A 376 8.40 0.94 12.89
N ASN A 377 8.46 1.55 14.07
CA ASN A 377 8.07 0.86 15.30
C ASN A 377 6.54 0.93 15.52
N VAL A 378 6.05 0.30 16.59
CA VAL A 378 4.61 0.34 16.94
C VAL A 378 4.07 1.73 17.31
N SER A 379 4.95 2.72 17.50
CA SER A 379 4.59 4.13 17.67
C SER A 379 4.52 4.89 16.34
N ALA A 380 4.69 4.20 15.21
CA ALA A 380 4.73 4.73 13.85
C ALA A 380 5.95 5.63 13.58
N GLU A 381 6.98 5.59 14.42
CA GLU A 381 8.24 6.33 14.22
C GLU A 381 9.10 5.56 13.20
N VAL A 382 9.64 6.26 12.21
CA VAL A 382 10.49 5.67 11.16
C VAL A 382 11.82 5.22 11.76
N LEU A 383 12.28 4.04 11.34
CA LEU A 383 13.55 3.49 11.76
C LEU A 383 14.66 3.81 10.74
N ARG A 384 15.84 4.19 11.25
CA ARG A 384 17.07 4.38 10.46
C ARG A 384 17.82 3.06 10.24
N ASP A 385 17.67 2.15 11.19
CA ASP A 385 18.28 0.83 11.23
C ASP A 385 17.35 -0.11 12.03
N ASN A 386 17.86 -1.19 12.62
CA ASN A 386 17.03 -2.15 13.34
C ASN A 386 16.42 -1.60 14.65
N GLU A 387 17.02 -0.58 15.27
CA GLU A 387 16.67 -0.12 16.63
C GLU A 387 16.49 1.41 16.73
N THR A 388 17.17 2.18 15.89
CA THR A 388 17.27 3.64 16.00
C THR A 388 16.12 4.32 15.26
N VAL A 389 15.36 5.16 15.97
CA VAL A 389 14.34 6.02 15.37
C VAL A 389 14.94 7.25 14.70
N VAL A 390 14.33 7.72 13.62
CA VAL A 390 14.60 9.04 13.03
C VAL A 390 13.71 10.07 13.75
N PRO A 391 14.28 10.98 14.57
CA PRO A 391 13.47 11.90 15.38
C PRO A 391 12.55 12.76 14.52
N GLY A 392 11.27 12.85 14.87
CA GLY A 392 10.29 13.66 14.15
C GLY A 392 9.83 13.09 12.80
N LEU A 393 10.25 11.88 12.42
CA LEU A 393 9.79 11.22 11.19
C LEU A 393 8.89 10.03 11.50
N TYR A 394 7.70 10.02 10.88
CA TYR A 394 6.69 8.99 11.06
C TYR A 394 6.21 8.45 9.71
N ALA A 395 5.69 7.22 9.69
CA ALA A 395 5.00 6.67 8.53
C ALA A 395 3.80 5.82 8.95
N ALA A 396 2.72 5.84 8.17
CA ALA A 396 1.51 5.06 8.46
C ALA A 396 0.74 4.64 7.19
N GLY A 397 0.05 3.51 7.27
CA GLY A 397 -0.65 2.91 6.14
C GLY A 397 0.28 2.16 5.20
N GLU A 398 -0.14 1.94 3.95
CA GLU A 398 0.57 1.05 3.02
C GLU A 398 2.01 1.48 2.66
N CYS A 399 2.40 2.74 2.86
CA CYS A 399 3.80 3.13 2.69
C CYS A 399 4.70 2.70 3.85
N ALA A 400 4.13 2.28 4.98
CA ALA A 400 4.86 1.88 6.19
C ALA A 400 4.89 0.35 6.33
N CYS A 401 5.98 -0.14 6.91
CA CYS A 401 6.14 -1.51 7.36
C CYS A 401 6.38 -1.49 8.87
N VAL A 402 5.36 -1.88 9.65
CA VAL A 402 5.42 -1.85 11.13
C VAL A 402 6.15 -3.05 11.75
N SER A 403 6.00 -4.33 11.37
CA SER A 403 5.20 -4.97 10.31
C SER A 403 4.00 -5.76 10.85
N VAL A 404 2.77 -5.37 10.49
CA VAL A 404 1.53 -6.10 10.87
C VAL A 404 1.03 -7.06 9.79
N HIS A 405 1.67 -7.11 8.63
CA HIS A 405 1.25 -7.92 7.49
C HIS A 405 2.26 -9.01 7.12
N GLY A 406 3.54 -8.83 7.50
CA GLY A 406 4.62 -9.74 7.16
C GLY A 406 4.64 -10.10 5.69
N SER A 407 4.83 -11.38 5.40
CA SER A 407 4.93 -11.87 4.02
C SER A 407 3.60 -11.98 3.27
N ASN A 408 2.44 -11.85 3.94
CA ASN A 408 1.13 -11.93 3.32
C ASN A 408 0.05 -11.26 4.18
N ARG A 409 -0.53 -10.18 3.65
CA ARG A 409 -1.63 -9.48 4.33
C ARG A 409 -2.95 -10.26 4.31
N LEU A 410 -3.64 -10.34 5.46
CA LEU A 410 -5.04 -10.75 5.47
C LEU A 410 -5.97 -9.68 4.89
N GLY A 411 -6.98 -10.13 4.15
CA GLY A 411 -8.04 -9.25 3.69
C GLY A 411 -8.70 -8.50 4.86
N THR A 412 -9.11 -7.25 4.63
CA THR A 412 -9.67 -6.30 5.63
C THR A 412 -8.70 -5.71 6.66
N ASN A 413 -7.48 -6.26 6.84
CA ASN A 413 -6.51 -5.71 7.79
C ASN A 413 -5.86 -4.40 7.33
N SER A 414 -5.84 -4.07 6.03
CA SER A 414 -5.27 -2.79 5.55
C SER A 414 -6.13 -1.58 5.94
N LEU A 415 -7.46 -1.66 5.81
CA LEU A 415 -8.36 -0.58 6.29
C LEU A 415 -8.32 -0.45 7.82
N LEU A 416 -7.99 -1.53 8.51
CA LEU A 416 -7.76 -1.50 9.94
C LEU A 416 -6.45 -0.79 10.29
N ASP A 417 -5.35 -1.21 9.66
CA ASP A 417 -4.01 -0.64 9.80
C ASP A 417 -4.03 0.88 9.62
N ILE A 418 -4.58 1.39 8.51
CA ILE A 418 -4.61 2.84 8.28
C ILE A 418 -5.34 3.61 9.39
N ASN A 419 -6.33 3.01 10.05
CA ASN A 419 -7.05 3.66 11.15
C ASN A 419 -6.31 3.55 12.48
N VAL A 420 -5.68 2.42 12.76
CA VAL A 420 -4.89 2.21 13.99
C VAL A 420 -3.59 3.00 13.93
N PHE A 421 -2.74 2.74 12.93
CA PHE A 421 -1.43 3.37 12.84
C PHE A 421 -1.49 4.82 12.34
N GLY A 422 -2.50 5.21 11.57
CA GLY A 422 -2.76 6.62 11.29
C GLY A 422 -3.10 7.41 12.56
N LYS A 423 -3.96 6.86 13.43
CA LYS A 423 -4.26 7.47 14.74
C LYS A 423 -3.02 7.53 15.63
N ARG A 424 -2.25 6.44 15.71
CA ARG A 424 -1.03 6.38 16.52
C ARG A 424 0.03 7.36 16.05
N ALA A 425 0.27 7.47 14.74
CA ALA A 425 1.19 8.46 14.17
C ALA A 425 0.78 9.89 14.53
N GLY A 426 -0.50 10.25 14.35
CA GLY A 426 -1.01 11.57 14.72
C GLY A 426 -0.85 11.86 16.21
N ARG A 427 -1.24 10.92 17.08
CA ARG A 427 -1.12 11.06 18.54
C ARG A 427 0.34 11.23 18.99
N ASN A 428 1.23 10.39 18.49
CA ASN A 428 2.63 10.39 18.91
C ASN A 428 3.39 11.60 18.36
N ALA A 429 3.08 12.04 17.13
CA ALA A 429 3.61 13.29 16.59
C ALA A 429 3.16 14.51 17.44
N VAL A 430 1.91 14.55 17.91
CA VAL A 430 1.44 15.60 18.83
C VAL A 430 2.24 15.62 20.12
N GLU A 431 2.54 14.46 20.72
CA GLU A 431 3.37 14.41 21.92
C GLU A 431 4.80 14.89 21.66
N TYR A 432 5.38 14.51 20.51
CA TYR A 432 6.72 14.94 20.12
C TYR A 432 6.84 16.47 19.96
N VAL A 433 5.91 17.10 19.24
CA VAL A 433 6.01 18.53 18.91
C VAL A 433 5.81 19.47 20.11
N LYS A 434 5.30 18.97 21.24
CA LYS A 434 5.21 19.73 22.50
C LYS A 434 6.58 20.08 23.08
N THR A 435 7.59 19.25 22.83
CA THR A 435 8.94 19.43 23.37
C THR A 435 9.98 19.63 22.27
N ALA A 436 9.67 19.29 21.02
CA ALA A 436 10.59 19.48 19.91
C ALA A 436 10.64 20.96 19.47
N GLU A 437 11.84 21.39 19.10
CA GLU A 437 12.09 22.66 18.42
C GLU A 437 12.12 22.46 16.90
N PHE A 438 11.99 23.54 16.14
CA PHE A 438 12.15 23.46 14.69
C PHE A 438 13.60 23.17 14.31
N THR A 439 13.81 22.09 13.56
CA THR A 439 15.10 21.85 12.89
C THR A 439 15.36 22.98 11.88
N PRO A 440 16.55 23.62 11.91
CA PRO A 440 16.89 24.65 10.93
C PRO A 440 16.81 24.12 9.49
N LEU A 441 16.35 24.95 8.56
CA LEU A 441 16.47 24.66 7.14
C LEU A 441 17.90 24.98 6.67
N PRO A 442 18.44 24.23 5.67
CA PRO A 442 19.64 24.66 4.95
C PRO A 442 19.36 25.95 4.14
N ASP A 443 20.40 26.58 3.60
CA ASP A 443 20.28 27.86 2.87
C ASP A 443 19.39 27.78 1.61
N ASP A 444 19.43 26.66 0.87
CA ASP A 444 18.57 26.42 -0.30
C ASP A 444 17.92 25.02 -0.21
N PRO A 445 16.86 24.86 0.61
CA PRO A 445 16.22 23.56 0.82
C PRO A 445 15.50 23.03 -0.43
N ALA A 446 15.13 23.90 -1.36
CA ALA A 446 14.46 23.52 -2.60
C ALA A 446 15.43 23.32 -3.78
N GLY A 447 16.73 23.58 -3.61
CA GLY A 447 17.71 23.63 -4.68
C GLY A 447 17.81 22.34 -5.49
N ALA A 448 17.88 21.19 -4.82
CA ALA A 448 17.97 19.89 -5.47
C ALA A 448 16.72 19.56 -6.32
N VAL A 449 15.53 19.80 -5.75
CA VAL A 449 14.25 19.58 -6.44
C VAL A 449 14.10 20.52 -7.63
N ARG A 450 14.42 21.80 -7.46
CA ARG A 450 14.41 22.79 -8.55
C ARG A 450 15.33 22.37 -9.69
N GLY A 451 16.57 21.96 -9.38
CA GLY A 451 17.52 21.48 -10.38
C GLY A 451 17.02 20.25 -11.13
N MET A 452 16.46 19.26 -10.42
CA MET A 452 15.84 18.07 -11.03
C MET A 452 14.70 18.45 -11.98
N LEU A 453 13.76 19.29 -11.54
CA LEU A 453 12.62 19.70 -12.36
C LEU A 453 13.05 20.50 -13.59
N ASP A 454 14.02 21.40 -13.45
CA ASP A 454 14.54 22.17 -14.57
C ASP A 454 15.29 21.29 -15.57
N GLN A 455 16.07 20.31 -15.11
CA GLN A 455 16.73 19.33 -15.98
C GLN A 455 15.72 18.48 -16.74
N LEU A 456 14.74 17.90 -16.04
CA LEU A 456 13.69 17.08 -16.66
C LEU A 456 12.86 17.91 -17.65
N ARG A 457 12.44 19.12 -17.26
CA ARG A 457 11.70 20.03 -18.14
C ARG A 457 12.55 20.44 -19.34
N ALA A 458 13.86 20.62 -19.21
CA ALA A 458 14.74 20.95 -20.34
C ALA A 458 15.09 19.75 -21.24
N SER A 459 14.80 18.52 -20.82
CA SER A 459 15.20 17.29 -21.53
C SER A 459 14.64 17.22 -22.98
N THR A 460 15.48 16.86 -23.94
CA THR A 460 15.12 16.71 -25.36
C THR A 460 15.66 15.40 -25.95
N GLY A 461 15.73 14.36 -25.13
CA GLY A 461 16.24 13.06 -25.55
C GLY A 461 15.32 12.33 -26.52
N THR A 462 15.63 11.06 -26.79
CA THR A 462 14.92 10.24 -27.77
C THR A 462 13.93 9.25 -27.14
N GLU A 463 14.04 9.02 -25.84
CA GLU A 463 13.20 8.06 -25.13
C GLU A 463 11.87 8.69 -24.68
N ARG A 464 10.80 7.90 -24.73
CA ARG A 464 9.47 8.31 -24.25
C ARG A 464 9.21 7.72 -22.87
N ILE A 465 8.79 8.57 -21.93
CA ILE A 465 8.41 8.19 -20.56
C ILE A 465 7.44 7.01 -20.55
N ALA A 466 6.38 7.09 -21.37
CA ALA A 466 5.38 6.03 -21.48
C ALA A 466 5.93 4.70 -22.02
N ALA A 467 6.97 4.72 -22.87
CA ALA A 467 7.58 3.50 -23.40
C ALA A 467 8.40 2.78 -22.32
N ILE A 468 9.25 3.52 -21.60
CA ILE A 468 10.03 2.97 -20.48
C ILE A 468 9.10 2.44 -19.39
N ARG A 469 8.07 3.23 -19.01
CA ARG A 469 7.09 2.79 -18.00
C ARG A 469 6.39 1.50 -18.40
N LYS A 470 5.95 1.40 -19.65
CA LYS A 470 5.27 0.20 -20.16
C LYS A 470 6.20 -1.02 -20.14
N GLU A 471 7.45 -0.85 -20.54
CA GLU A 471 8.44 -1.93 -20.56
C GLU A 471 8.75 -2.42 -19.15
N LEU A 472 8.99 -1.50 -18.20
CA LEU A 472 9.12 -1.84 -16.77
C LEU A 472 7.94 -2.67 -16.28
N GLN A 473 6.73 -2.17 -16.53
CA GLN A 473 5.49 -2.80 -16.09
C GLN A 473 5.28 -4.19 -16.69
N ASP A 474 5.55 -4.35 -17.99
CA ASP A 474 5.40 -5.62 -18.69
C ASP A 474 6.42 -6.66 -18.20
N GLU A 475 7.67 -6.27 -17.94
CA GLU A 475 8.73 -7.19 -17.51
C GLU A 475 8.61 -7.54 -16.02
N MET A 476 8.19 -6.61 -15.15
CA MET A 476 7.83 -6.91 -13.76
C MET A 476 6.67 -7.91 -13.66
N ASP A 477 5.61 -7.75 -14.47
CA ASP A 477 4.45 -8.64 -14.48
C ASP A 477 4.77 -10.02 -15.09
N ARG A 478 5.78 -10.11 -15.96
CA ARG A 478 6.25 -11.38 -16.54
C ARG A 478 7.19 -12.14 -15.63
N SER A 479 8.13 -11.45 -14.99
CA SER A 479 9.33 -12.07 -14.41
C SER A 479 9.48 -11.90 -12.89
N ALA A 480 8.68 -11.02 -12.27
CA ALA A 480 8.67 -10.76 -10.83
C ALA A 480 7.25 -10.79 -10.23
N GLN A 481 6.40 -11.69 -10.73
CA GLN A 481 5.00 -11.85 -10.32
C GLN A 481 4.84 -12.89 -9.19
N VAL A 482 3.81 -13.76 -9.29
CA VAL A 482 3.46 -14.77 -8.28
C VAL A 482 4.56 -15.82 -8.13
N PHE A 483 5.03 -16.40 -9.23
CA PHE A 483 6.15 -17.35 -9.27
C PHE A 483 7.41 -16.64 -9.77
N ARG A 484 8.55 -16.96 -9.15
CA ARG A 484 9.85 -16.33 -9.42
C ARG A 484 10.93 -17.41 -9.47
N THR A 485 11.99 -17.16 -10.20
CA THR A 485 13.22 -17.95 -10.19
C THR A 485 14.43 -17.03 -10.20
N ASP A 486 15.63 -17.53 -9.90
CA ASP A 486 16.85 -16.73 -10.07
C ASP A 486 16.99 -16.20 -11.51
N GLU A 487 16.65 -17.02 -12.51
CA GLU A 487 16.68 -16.64 -13.93
C GLU A 487 15.68 -15.51 -14.24
N SER A 488 14.44 -15.60 -13.75
CA SER A 488 13.44 -14.57 -14.01
C SER A 488 13.80 -13.25 -13.33
N LEU A 489 14.35 -13.32 -12.12
CA LEU A 489 14.77 -12.14 -11.34
C LEU A 489 16.05 -11.50 -11.91
N GLU A 490 16.99 -12.29 -12.41
CA GLU A 490 18.18 -11.77 -13.10
C GLU A 490 17.77 -11.04 -14.39
N HIS A 491 16.89 -11.64 -15.19
CA HIS A 491 16.40 -11.03 -16.43
C HIS A 491 15.79 -9.65 -16.18
N VAL A 492 14.90 -9.52 -15.19
CA VAL A 492 14.28 -8.21 -14.90
C VAL A 492 15.26 -7.24 -14.24
N THR A 493 16.29 -7.72 -13.53
CA THR A 493 17.40 -6.87 -13.04
C THR A 493 18.13 -6.21 -14.22
N ASP A 494 18.50 -6.99 -15.23
CA ASP A 494 19.17 -6.49 -16.43
C ASP A 494 18.28 -5.50 -17.22
N VAL A 495 16.98 -5.79 -17.34
CA VAL A 495 16.01 -4.87 -17.95
C VAL A 495 15.97 -3.56 -17.18
N ILE A 496 15.85 -3.59 -15.86
CA ILE A 496 15.77 -2.36 -15.05
C ILE A 496 17.04 -1.52 -15.23
N ALA A 497 18.22 -2.14 -15.29
CA ALA A 497 19.47 -1.43 -15.57
C ALA A 497 19.45 -0.71 -16.93
N ASP A 498 19.00 -1.36 -18.00
CA ASP A 498 18.81 -0.72 -19.32
C ASP A 498 17.79 0.44 -19.27
N LEU A 499 16.66 0.22 -18.59
CA LEU A 499 15.61 1.23 -18.46
C LEU A 499 16.08 2.45 -17.68
N ARG A 500 16.92 2.28 -16.65
CA ARG A 500 17.55 3.38 -15.92
C ARG A 500 18.51 4.17 -16.81
N GLU A 501 19.29 3.52 -17.67
CA GLU A 501 20.13 4.21 -18.65
C GLU A 501 19.27 5.02 -19.64
N ARG A 502 18.22 4.41 -20.18
CA ARG A 502 17.28 5.05 -21.11
C ARG A 502 16.51 6.20 -20.46
N TYR A 503 16.20 6.09 -19.17
CA TYR A 503 15.56 7.16 -18.40
C TYR A 503 16.37 8.46 -18.42
N THR A 504 17.71 8.39 -18.46
CA THR A 504 18.56 9.60 -18.60
C THR A 504 18.43 10.30 -19.96
N LYS A 505 17.85 9.62 -20.95
CA LYS A 505 17.71 10.07 -22.35
C LYS A 505 16.25 10.35 -22.71
N ILE A 506 15.38 10.59 -21.72
CA ILE A 506 13.97 10.93 -21.96
C ILE A 506 13.81 12.34 -22.54
N ALA A 507 12.63 12.58 -23.11
CA ALA A 507 12.14 13.91 -23.40
C ALA A 507 10.81 14.14 -22.67
N VAL A 508 10.74 15.22 -21.90
CA VAL A 508 9.49 15.84 -21.47
C VAL A 508 9.04 16.78 -22.60
N HIS A 509 7.89 16.57 -23.20
CA HIS A 509 7.42 17.41 -24.31
C HIS A 509 6.73 18.68 -23.82
N ASP A 510 5.99 18.61 -22.72
CA ASP A 510 5.40 19.81 -22.12
C ASP A 510 6.49 20.62 -21.38
N LYS A 511 6.81 21.80 -21.91
CA LYS A 511 7.78 22.73 -21.34
C LYS A 511 7.14 23.78 -20.43
N GLY A 512 5.82 23.73 -20.25
CA GLY A 512 5.07 24.60 -19.35
C GLY A 512 5.33 24.29 -17.88
N THR A 513 4.74 25.11 -17.01
CA THR A 513 4.81 24.94 -15.55
C THR A 513 3.45 24.61 -14.94
N ARG A 514 2.37 25.19 -15.48
CA ARG A 514 1.02 24.99 -14.96
C ARG A 514 0.45 23.65 -15.44
N PHE A 515 0.00 22.83 -14.50
CA PHE A 515 -0.59 21.51 -14.75
C PHE A 515 0.28 20.62 -15.65
N ASN A 516 1.61 20.72 -15.53
CA ASN A 516 2.54 19.92 -16.32
C ASN A 516 2.60 18.48 -15.79
N THR A 517 1.66 17.66 -16.22
CA THR A 517 1.60 16.24 -15.84
C THR A 517 2.67 15.40 -16.52
N ASP A 518 3.15 15.80 -17.71
CA ASP A 518 4.24 15.11 -18.42
C ASP A 518 5.55 15.14 -17.60
N LEU A 519 5.86 16.29 -17.00
CA LEU A 519 6.99 16.47 -16.08
C LEU A 519 6.85 15.59 -14.83
N LEU A 520 5.70 15.60 -14.18
CA LEU A 520 5.49 14.84 -12.94
C LEU A 520 5.43 13.34 -13.20
N GLU A 521 4.89 12.92 -14.33
CA GLU A 521 4.93 11.53 -14.78
C GLU A 521 6.37 11.04 -15.05
N ALA A 522 7.28 11.93 -15.45
CA ALA A 522 8.71 11.63 -15.53
C ALA A 522 9.31 11.44 -14.14
N VAL A 523 9.00 12.32 -13.19
CA VAL A 523 9.46 12.21 -11.80
C VAL A 523 8.98 10.90 -11.16
N GLU A 524 7.68 10.60 -11.29
CA GLU A 524 7.07 9.36 -10.80
C GLU A 524 7.69 8.11 -11.45
N LEU A 525 8.06 8.16 -12.73
CA LEU A 525 8.79 7.07 -13.38
C LEU A 525 10.16 6.81 -12.71
N GLY A 526 10.86 7.86 -12.29
CA GLY A 526 12.10 7.71 -11.53
C GLY A 526 11.88 6.92 -10.22
N PHE A 527 10.81 7.23 -9.48
CA PHE A 527 10.47 6.47 -8.26
C PHE A 527 10.09 5.02 -8.58
N LEU A 528 9.32 4.78 -9.64
CA LEU A 528 8.96 3.42 -10.06
C LEU A 528 10.19 2.57 -10.40
N LEU A 529 11.20 3.15 -11.08
CA LEU A 529 12.45 2.46 -11.42
C LEU A 529 13.27 2.13 -10.16
N ASP A 530 13.40 3.08 -9.23
CA ASP A 530 14.10 2.85 -7.96
C ASP A 530 13.45 1.71 -7.16
N LEU A 531 12.12 1.78 -6.98
CA LEU A 531 11.41 0.79 -6.18
C LEU A 531 11.34 -0.59 -6.85
N ALA A 532 11.21 -0.66 -8.17
CA ALA A 532 11.26 -1.93 -8.88
C ALA A 532 12.62 -2.63 -8.72
N GLU A 533 13.73 -1.87 -8.78
CA GLU A 533 15.07 -2.40 -8.54
C GLU A 533 15.19 -2.98 -7.13
N VAL A 534 14.74 -2.25 -6.10
CA VAL A 534 14.79 -2.71 -4.71
C VAL A 534 13.94 -3.96 -4.50
N VAL A 535 12.74 -4.03 -5.09
CA VAL A 535 11.84 -5.21 -5.03
C VAL A 535 12.53 -6.44 -5.61
N VAL A 536 13.10 -6.33 -6.82
CA VAL A 536 13.75 -7.43 -7.52
C VAL A 536 15.01 -7.87 -6.81
N TYR A 537 15.83 -6.90 -6.38
CA TYR A 537 17.08 -7.16 -5.67
C TYR A 537 16.86 -7.91 -4.36
N SER A 538 15.89 -7.45 -3.56
CA SER A 538 15.49 -8.12 -2.31
C SER A 538 14.92 -9.51 -2.58
N ALA A 539 14.09 -9.66 -3.62
CA ALA A 539 13.49 -10.95 -4.02
C ALA A 539 14.53 -11.96 -4.49
N ARG A 540 15.61 -11.51 -5.14
CA ARG A 540 16.67 -12.41 -5.61
C ARG A 540 17.52 -12.91 -4.45
N ASN A 541 17.79 -12.05 -3.47
CA ASN A 541 18.58 -12.38 -2.28
C ASN A 541 17.87 -13.36 -1.32
N ARG A 542 16.54 -13.25 -1.20
CA ARG A 542 15.73 -14.19 -0.41
C ARG A 542 15.57 -15.53 -1.13
N LYS A 543 16.29 -16.56 -0.68
CA LYS A 543 16.31 -17.91 -1.29
C LYS A 543 15.43 -18.89 -0.50
N GLU A 544 14.17 -18.50 -0.31
CA GLU A 544 13.10 -19.30 0.30
C GLU A 544 11.75 -18.98 -0.38
N SER A 545 10.70 -19.69 0.01
CA SER A 545 9.32 -19.32 -0.32
C SER A 545 8.51 -19.06 0.95
N ARG A 546 7.95 -17.85 1.07
CA ARG A 546 7.17 -17.40 2.23
C ARG A 546 6.07 -16.44 1.80
N GLY A 547 4.83 -16.72 2.20
CA GLY A 547 3.67 -15.87 1.89
C GLY A 547 3.57 -15.49 0.40
N GLY A 548 3.59 -14.18 0.11
CA GLY A 548 3.50 -13.60 -1.24
C GLY A 548 4.79 -13.67 -2.07
N HIS A 549 5.89 -14.19 -1.51
CA HIS A 549 7.13 -14.47 -2.22
C HIS A 549 7.27 -15.98 -2.46
N MET A 550 7.21 -16.41 -3.72
CA MET A 550 7.35 -17.82 -4.11
C MET A 550 8.48 -17.96 -5.13
N ARG A 551 9.50 -18.73 -4.75
CA ARG A 551 10.66 -19.10 -5.56
C ARG A 551 10.53 -20.56 -5.97
N ASP A 552 10.31 -20.85 -7.25
CA ASP A 552 10.19 -22.25 -7.72
C ASP A 552 11.51 -23.02 -7.57
N ASP A 553 12.64 -22.32 -7.60
CA ASP A 553 13.98 -22.82 -7.34
C ASP A 553 14.32 -22.95 -5.84
N PHE A 554 13.50 -22.35 -4.95
CA PHE A 554 13.58 -22.47 -3.49
C PHE A 554 12.16 -22.59 -2.88
N PRO A 555 11.45 -23.72 -3.11
CA PRO A 555 10.01 -23.82 -2.89
C PRO A 555 9.58 -23.92 -1.42
N ASP A 556 10.54 -24.19 -0.53
CA ASP A 556 10.28 -24.40 0.90
C ASP A 556 10.52 -23.10 1.70
N ARG A 557 9.79 -22.97 2.81
CA ARG A 557 10.01 -21.92 3.81
C ARG A 557 11.24 -22.27 4.65
N ASP A 558 12.15 -21.31 4.84
CA ASP A 558 13.40 -21.50 5.59
C ASP A 558 13.41 -20.58 6.82
N ASP A 559 12.90 -21.11 7.93
CA ASP A 559 12.83 -20.35 9.19
C ASP A 559 14.20 -20.15 9.86
N GLU A 560 15.22 -20.96 9.51
CA GLU A 560 16.54 -20.87 10.13
C GLU A 560 17.32 -19.66 9.58
N ASN A 561 17.24 -19.42 8.27
CA ASN A 561 18.02 -18.38 7.61
C ASN A 561 17.21 -17.12 7.26
N TYR A 562 15.90 -17.24 7.05
CA TYR A 562 15.10 -16.17 6.42
C TYR A 562 13.88 -15.74 7.24
N MET A 563 13.69 -16.21 8.48
CA MET A 563 12.68 -15.66 9.40
C MET A 563 13.13 -14.32 10.02
N GLN A 564 13.40 -13.36 9.15
CA GLN A 564 13.90 -12.02 9.43
C GLN A 564 13.42 -11.07 8.32
N HIS A 565 13.21 -9.81 8.67
CA HIS A 565 12.86 -8.78 7.72
C HIS A 565 14.08 -8.39 6.88
N THR A 566 13.88 -8.19 5.58
CA THR A 566 14.93 -7.68 4.70
C THR A 566 14.96 -6.16 4.79
N MET A 567 16.13 -5.59 5.10
CA MET A 567 16.36 -4.14 5.19
C MET A 567 17.27 -3.71 4.05
N ALA A 568 16.73 -3.00 3.06
CA ALA A 568 17.50 -2.49 1.93
C ALA A 568 17.95 -1.04 2.18
N TYR A 569 19.21 -0.73 1.89
CA TYR A 569 19.81 0.59 2.03
C TYR A 569 20.47 1.06 0.74
N LEU A 570 20.36 2.36 0.45
CA LEU A 570 21.09 3.03 -0.62
C LEU A 570 22.44 3.50 -0.08
N THR A 571 23.54 2.80 -0.41
CA THR A 571 24.88 3.03 0.19
C THR A 571 25.97 3.43 -0.79
N GLY A 572 25.70 3.38 -2.10
CA GLY A 572 26.67 3.70 -3.16
C GLY A 572 26.16 4.71 -4.18
N ASP A 573 26.71 4.67 -5.40
CA ASP A 573 26.28 5.56 -6.49
C ASP A 573 24.90 5.11 -7.03
N PRO A 574 23.82 5.88 -6.80
CA PRO A 574 22.48 5.52 -7.26
C PRO A 574 22.34 5.43 -8.80
N HIS A 575 23.36 5.88 -9.53
CA HIS A 575 23.42 5.82 -10.99
C HIS A 575 24.24 4.65 -11.52
N SER A 576 24.78 3.76 -10.67
CA SER A 576 25.43 2.55 -11.15
C SER A 576 24.43 1.68 -11.93
N SER A 577 24.93 1.03 -12.98
CA SER A 577 24.17 0.05 -13.76
C SER A 577 24.09 -1.32 -13.06
N LYS A 578 24.74 -1.48 -11.90
CA LYS A 578 24.72 -2.71 -11.11
C LYS A 578 24.12 -2.43 -9.75
N ALA A 579 23.01 -3.08 -9.43
CA ALA A 579 22.33 -2.93 -8.15
C ALA A 579 23.26 -3.18 -6.94
N ASP A 580 24.17 -4.16 -7.01
CA ASP A 580 25.15 -4.46 -5.94
C ASP A 580 26.09 -3.29 -5.58
N ASP A 581 26.29 -2.33 -6.50
CA ASP A 581 27.19 -1.20 -6.26
C ASP A 581 26.52 -0.12 -5.39
N HIS A 582 25.19 -0.13 -5.27
CA HIS A 582 24.42 0.90 -4.55
C HIS A 582 23.33 0.40 -3.61
N ILE A 583 22.92 -0.86 -3.70
CA ILE A 583 21.97 -1.50 -2.78
C ILE A 583 22.72 -2.47 -1.87
N SER A 584 22.65 -2.24 -0.57
CA SER A 584 23.09 -3.21 0.44
C SER A 584 21.90 -3.72 1.24
N LEU A 585 21.90 -5.02 1.56
CA LEU A 585 20.87 -5.64 2.39
C LEU A 585 21.42 -5.95 3.78
N ASP A 586 20.61 -5.68 4.79
CA ASP A 586 20.76 -6.16 6.16
C ASP A 586 19.48 -6.89 6.60
N TRP A 587 19.48 -7.41 7.82
CA TRP A 587 18.38 -8.19 8.36
C TRP A 587 17.95 -7.66 9.73
N LYS A 588 16.65 -7.46 9.89
CA LYS A 588 16.03 -7.11 11.17
C LYS A 588 15.29 -8.34 11.73
N PRO A 589 15.56 -8.77 12.98
CA PRO A 589 14.83 -9.88 13.60
C PRO A 589 13.33 -9.58 13.70
N VAL A 590 12.49 -10.59 13.45
CA VAL A 590 11.04 -10.51 13.69
C VAL A 590 10.72 -10.59 15.19
N THR A 591 9.78 -9.78 15.65
CA THR A 591 9.34 -9.77 17.05
C THR A 591 8.37 -10.92 17.34
N ILE A 592 8.83 -11.94 18.06
CA ILE A 592 8.01 -13.11 18.45
C ILE A 592 7.67 -13.06 19.94
N THR A 593 6.37 -13.05 20.29
CA THR A 593 5.91 -13.03 21.69
C THR A 593 5.28 -14.36 22.13
N ARG A 594 4.23 -14.82 21.43
CA ARG A 594 3.39 -15.97 21.87
C ARG A 594 3.28 -17.08 20.84
N TYR A 595 3.12 -16.74 19.57
CA TYR A 595 2.80 -17.69 18.52
C TYR A 595 4.06 -18.16 17.81
N GLN A 596 4.53 -19.35 18.12
CA GLN A 596 5.70 -19.93 17.47
C GLN A 596 5.40 -20.35 16.02
N PRO A 597 6.39 -20.28 15.10
CA PRO A 597 6.26 -20.78 13.75
C PRO A 597 5.78 -22.23 13.72
N MET A 598 4.85 -22.51 12.81
CA MET A 598 4.44 -23.87 12.49
C MET A 598 4.18 -23.96 10.99
N GLU A 599 3.98 -25.17 10.49
CA GLU A 599 3.60 -25.37 9.10
C GLU A 599 2.27 -24.64 8.80
N ARG A 600 2.30 -23.76 7.79
CA ARG A 600 1.17 -22.89 7.43
C ARG A 600 0.23 -23.61 6.45
N LYS A 601 -0.76 -24.35 7.00
CA LYS A 601 -1.80 -25.06 6.23
C LYS A 601 -3.21 -24.52 6.46
N TYR A 602 -4.06 -24.64 5.45
CA TYR A 602 -5.42 -24.10 5.40
C TYR A 602 -6.42 -25.06 4.74
#